data_AF-A0AA40BZ69-F1
#
_entry.id   AF-A0AA40BZ69-F1
#
_cell.length_a   1.000
_cell.length_b   1.000
_cell.length_c   1.000
_cell.angle_alpha   90.00
_cell.angle_beta   90.00
_cell.angle_gamma   90.00
#
_symmetry.space_group_name_H-M   'P 1'
#
loop_
_entity.id
_entity.type
_entity.pdbx_description
1 polymer ?
#
loop_
_entity_poly.entity_id
_entity_poly.type
_entity_poly.pdbx_seq_one_letter_code
_entity_poly.pdbx_strand_id
1 'polypeptide(L)'
;MQLPAVLGILGLAVSTAAKITFINPPQFTRKVQVTEHDVWVTGQTIDIRWSQPDEGKKLSVVLYQMNSTMAASFNGQFPGADPPFEYITHDQVGATFFRWIVGTTKDLRFSNQFAIAVWAEGTVVTDSATNIFNITSAATLPDDTSCPSTAESHLNALISLVPEKLPFERVHLLDGELRLGHCRGPLHGIPVILKDCIATGPELGMPTSAGSVALLEDKITKNAPPPLLTDGAVIVGKSKLSELCAFK
;
A
#
# COMPACT_ATOMS: atom_id res chain seq x y z
N MET A 1 9.16 -14.60 -76.19
CA MET A 1 8.14 -13.73 -75.56
C MET A 1 7.39 -14.61 -74.59
N GLN A 2 7.28 -14.40 -73.27
CA GLN A 2 7.37 -13.21 -72.43
C GLN A 2 7.37 -13.73 -70.96
N LEU A 3 8.25 -13.25 -70.08
CA LEU A 3 7.98 -13.18 -68.63
C LEU A 3 6.78 -12.23 -68.41
N PRO A 4 5.89 -12.38 -67.40
CA PRO A 4 6.20 -12.15 -65.97
C PRO A 4 5.28 -13.00 -65.02
N ALA A 5 5.10 -12.87 -63.71
CA ALA A 5 5.46 -11.89 -62.68
C ALA A 5 5.53 -12.64 -61.32
N VAL A 6 6.65 -12.54 -60.61
CA VAL A 6 6.71 -12.92 -59.18
C VAL A 6 6.25 -11.70 -58.41
N LEU A 7 4.98 -11.70 -57.97
CA LEU A 7 4.43 -10.67 -57.11
C LEU A 7 4.86 -10.99 -55.67
N GLY A 8 5.84 -10.25 -55.17
CA GLY A 8 6.28 -10.31 -53.79
C GLY A 8 5.15 -9.86 -52.86
N ILE A 9 4.66 -10.78 -52.03
CA ILE A 9 3.85 -10.41 -50.88
C ILE A 9 4.83 -9.98 -49.81
N LEU A 10 4.91 -8.65 -49.61
CA LEU A 10 5.52 -8.01 -48.46
C LEU A 10 4.94 -8.70 -47.21
N GLY A 11 5.76 -9.50 -46.53
CA GLY A 11 5.43 -10.00 -45.21
C GLY A 11 5.24 -8.79 -44.30
N LEU A 12 3.98 -8.52 -43.93
CA LEU A 12 3.69 -7.65 -42.82
C LEU A 12 4.31 -8.33 -41.60
N ALA A 13 5.53 -7.91 -41.24
CA ALA A 13 6.09 -8.25 -39.94
C ALA A 13 5.17 -7.61 -38.91
N VAL A 14 4.21 -8.39 -38.42
CA VAL A 14 3.55 -8.10 -37.16
C VAL A 14 4.70 -8.09 -36.15
N SER A 15 5.16 -6.89 -35.82
CA SER A 15 6.05 -6.68 -34.70
C SER A 15 5.28 -7.22 -33.50
N THR A 16 5.61 -8.44 -33.07
CA THR A 16 5.21 -8.95 -31.77
C THR A 16 5.96 -8.10 -30.76
N ALA A 17 5.37 -6.95 -30.41
CA ALA A 17 5.78 -6.18 -29.26
C ALA A 17 5.84 -7.14 -28.08
N ALA A 18 6.94 -7.12 -27.32
CA ALA A 18 7.11 -8.02 -26.19
C ALA A 18 6.00 -7.71 -25.19
N LYS A 19 4.98 -8.58 -25.15
CA LYS A 19 3.84 -8.42 -24.27
C LYS A 19 4.36 -8.57 -22.85
N ILE A 20 4.23 -7.52 -22.04
CA ILE A 20 4.71 -7.54 -20.65
C ILE A 20 4.01 -8.66 -19.92
N THR A 21 4.74 -9.45 -19.12
CA THR A 21 4.18 -10.56 -18.36
C THR A 21 4.42 -10.37 -16.86
N PHE A 22 3.39 -10.65 -16.06
CA PHE A 22 3.56 -10.74 -14.62
C PHE A 22 4.35 -11.99 -14.24
N ILE A 23 5.37 -11.79 -13.42
CA ILE A 23 6.21 -12.86 -12.85
C ILE A 23 5.72 -13.17 -11.43
N ASN A 24 5.43 -12.14 -10.64
CA ASN A 24 4.88 -12.25 -9.29
C ASN A 24 3.99 -11.03 -9.02
N PRO A 25 2.72 -11.15 -8.62
CA PRO A 25 1.92 -12.39 -8.51
C PRO A 25 1.82 -13.12 -9.85
N PRO A 26 1.41 -14.41 -9.89
CA PRO A 26 1.29 -15.14 -11.14
C PRO A 26 0.31 -14.45 -12.10
N GLN A 27 0.69 -14.38 -13.37
CA GLN A 27 -0.19 -13.89 -14.43
C GLN A 27 -1.49 -14.69 -14.50
N PHE A 28 -2.55 -14.02 -14.94
CA PHE A 28 -3.85 -14.64 -15.12
C PHE A 28 -3.75 -15.89 -16.01
N THR A 29 -4.23 -17.03 -15.50
CA THR A 29 -4.31 -18.27 -16.28
C THR A 29 -5.69 -18.88 -16.14
N ARG A 30 -6.31 -19.22 -17.29
CA ARG A 30 -7.66 -19.84 -17.37
C ARG A 30 -7.82 -21.15 -16.58
N LYS A 31 -6.72 -21.73 -16.10
CA LYS A 31 -6.67 -23.04 -15.41
C LYS A 31 -6.85 -22.94 -13.89
N VAL A 32 -6.71 -21.77 -13.28
CA VAL A 32 -6.91 -21.63 -11.82
C VAL A 32 -8.41 -21.62 -11.56
N GLN A 33 -8.90 -22.66 -10.87
CA GLN A 33 -10.29 -22.71 -10.42
C GLN A 33 -10.54 -21.51 -9.50
N VAL A 34 -11.67 -20.84 -9.70
CA VAL A 34 -12.16 -19.60 -9.04
C VAL A 34 -12.30 -19.74 -7.50
N THR A 35 -11.89 -20.85 -6.90
CA THR A 35 -12.15 -21.20 -5.50
C THR A 35 -10.99 -20.94 -4.54
N GLU A 36 -9.74 -20.86 -5.02
CA GLU A 36 -8.56 -20.49 -4.22
C GLU A 36 -8.01 -19.14 -4.72
N HIS A 37 -8.50 -18.06 -4.12
CA HIS A 37 -7.92 -16.74 -4.29
C HIS A 37 -6.82 -16.57 -3.23
N ASP A 38 -5.62 -16.16 -3.65
CA ASP A 38 -4.57 -15.77 -2.70
C ASP A 38 -5.11 -14.69 -1.75
N VAL A 39 -4.84 -14.80 -0.45
CA VAL A 39 -5.31 -13.81 0.53
C VAL A 39 -4.10 -13.01 1.01
N TRP A 40 -4.14 -11.70 0.80
CA TRP A 40 -3.12 -10.76 1.26
C TRP A 40 -3.68 -9.88 2.38
N VAL A 41 -2.84 -9.59 3.37
CA VAL A 41 -3.23 -8.79 4.52
C VAL A 41 -2.79 -7.35 4.31
N THR A 42 -3.66 -6.39 4.63
CA THR A 42 -3.31 -4.97 4.59
C THR A 42 -2.09 -4.70 5.48
N GLY A 43 -1.07 -4.04 4.94
CA GLY A 43 0.22 -3.82 5.59
C GLY A 43 1.29 -4.89 5.31
N GLN A 44 0.94 -6.02 4.69
CA GLN A 44 1.91 -7.01 4.20
C GLN A 44 2.73 -6.42 3.05
N THR A 45 4.02 -6.73 2.98
CA THR A 45 4.87 -6.31 1.85
C THR A 45 4.93 -7.41 0.80
N ILE A 46 4.67 -7.06 -0.46
CA ILE A 46 4.71 -7.96 -1.61
C ILE A 46 5.60 -7.36 -2.70
N ASP A 47 6.51 -8.19 -3.24
CA ASP A 47 7.31 -7.84 -4.40
C ASP A 47 6.52 -8.12 -5.68
N ILE A 48 5.99 -7.08 -6.32
CA ILE A 48 5.37 -7.16 -7.63
C ILE A 48 6.50 -7.15 -8.67
N ARG A 49 6.52 -8.12 -9.59
CA ARG A 49 7.55 -8.28 -10.62
C ARG A 49 6.92 -8.55 -11.97
N TRP A 50 7.46 -7.93 -13.01
CA TRP A 50 7.04 -8.10 -14.40
C TRP A 50 8.25 -8.12 -15.35
N SER A 51 8.04 -8.60 -16.57
CA SER A 51 9.08 -8.62 -17.60
C SER A 51 9.47 -7.21 -18.04
N GLN A 52 10.70 -7.04 -18.52
CA GLN A 52 11.19 -5.74 -18.99
C GLN A 52 10.28 -5.16 -20.10
N PRO A 53 9.85 -3.88 -19.99
CA PRO A 53 9.12 -3.20 -21.07
C PRO A 53 10.03 -2.94 -22.28
N ASP A 54 9.40 -2.71 -23.44
CA ASP A 54 10.11 -2.17 -24.60
C ASP A 54 10.78 -0.83 -24.25
N GLU A 55 11.93 -0.56 -24.86
CA GLU A 55 12.77 0.60 -24.56
C GLU A 55 12.00 1.93 -24.70
N GLY A 56 12.00 2.74 -23.63
CA GLY A 56 11.35 4.05 -23.59
C GLY A 56 9.85 4.05 -23.26
N LYS A 57 9.21 2.89 -23.08
CA LYS A 57 7.81 2.84 -22.63
C LYS A 57 7.70 3.08 -21.12
N LYS A 58 6.75 3.95 -20.76
CA LYS A 58 6.33 4.22 -19.38
C LYS A 58 5.27 3.21 -18.97
N LEU A 59 5.37 2.71 -17.74
CA LEU A 59 4.48 1.71 -17.19
C LEU A 59 3.76 2.19 -15.95
N SER A 60 2.48 1.85 -15.89
CA SER A 60 1.66 1.98 -14.69
C SER A 60 1.19 0.62 -14.21
N VAL A 61 1.27 0.43 -12.90
CA VAL A 61 0.71 -0.72 -12.21
C VAL A 61 -0.50 -0.24 -11.45
N VAL A 62 -1.64 -0.87 -11.73
CA VAL A 62 -2.92 -0.45 -11.18
C VAL A 62 -3.61 -1.62 -10.49
N LEU A 63 -4.39 -1.29 -9.48
CA LEU A 63 -5.20 -2.17 -8.67
C LEU A 63 -6.66 -1.98 -9.05
N TYR A 64 -7.33 -3.06 -9.46
CA TYR A 64 -8.76 -3.05 -9.76
C TYR A 64 -9.51 -3.79 -8.65
N GLN A 65 -10.57 -3.16 -8.14
CA GLN A 65 -11.54 -3.83 -7.25
C GLN A 65 -12.58 -4.55 -8.11
N MET A 66 -12.72 -5.85 -7.90
CA MET A 66 -13.69 -6.69 -8.61
C MET A 66 -15.05 -6.64 -7.93
N ASN A 67 -16.13 -6.79 -8.68
CA ASN A 67 -17.41 -7.22 -8.14
C ASN A 67 -17.68 -8.69 -8.56
N SER A 68 -18.72 -9.31 -8.00
CA SER A 68 -19.05 -10.73 -8.26
C SER A 68 -19.30 -11.04 -9.75
N THR A 69 -19.88 -10.10 -10.49
CA THR A 69 -20.15 -10.25 -11.94
C THR A 69 -18.87 -10.13 -12.77
N MET A 70 -17.99 -9.19 -12.41
CA MET A 70 -16.70 -8.96 -13.07
C MET A 70 -15.74 -10.10 -12.81
N ALA A 71 -15.64 -10.57 -11.56
CA ALA A 71 -14.81 -11.71 -11.20
C ALA A 71 -15.21 -12.97 -11.98
N ALA A 72 -16.50 -13.24 -12.11
CA ALA A 72 -17.02 -14.39 -12.86
C ALA A 72 -16.74 -14.31 -14.37
N SER A 73 -16.60 -13.11 -14.93
CA SER A 73 -16.40 -12.88 -16.37
C SER A 73 -14.96 -12.49 -16.71
N PHE A 74 -14.05 -12.49 -15.73
CA PHE A 74 -12.70 -11.99 -15.90
C PHE A 74 -11.89 -12.90 -16.82
N ASN A 75 -11.33 -12.32 -17.89
CA ASN A 75 -10.56 -13.03 -18.91
C ASN A 75 -9.08 -12.59 -18.95
N GLY A 76 -8.60 -11.91 -17.91
CA GLY A 76 -7.25 -11.36 -17.86
C GLY A 76 -7.09 -10.03 -18.61
N GLN A 77 -8.19 -9.41 -19.04
CA GLN A 77 -8.19 -8.09 -19.66
C GLN A 77 -9.20 -7.17 -18.98
N PHE A 78 -8.78 -5.93 -18.75
CA PHE A 78 -9.69 -4.86 -18.32
C PHE A 78 -9.93 -3.91 -19.50
N PRO A 79 -11.19 -3.58 -19.82
CA PRO A 79 -11.47 -2.45 -20.70
C PRO A 79 -10.92 -1.19 -20.02
N GLY A 80 -10.23 -0.33 -20.77
CA GLY A 80 -9.65 0.89 -20.20
C GLY A 80 -10.66 1.75 -19.42
N ALA A 81 -10.12 2.58 -18.51
CA ALA A 81 -10.77 3.60 -17.69
C ALA A 81 -11.95 3.19 -16.76
N ASP A 82 -12.63 2.06 -16.99
CA ASP A 82 -13.76 1.60 -16.19
C ASP A 82 -13.68 0.08 -15.94
N PRO A 83 -13.78 -0.38 -14.67
CA PRO A 83 -14.14 0.35 -13.45
C PRO A 83 -12.98 1.17 -12.85
N PRO A 84 -13.23 2.07 -11.89
CA PRO A 84 -12.19 2.93 -11.33
C PRO A 84 -11.10 2.11 -10.64
N PHE A 85 -9.90 2.13 -11.21
CA PHE A 85 -8.70 1.54 -10.63
C PHE A 85 -8.01 2.50 -9.66
N GLU A 86 -7.06 1.97 -8.90
CA GLU A 86 -6.16 2.70 -8.01
C GLU A 86 -4.72 2.49 -8.51
N TYR A 87 -3.91 3.54 -8.59
CA TYR A 87 -2.50 3.39 -8.98
C TYR A 87 -1.69 2.82 -7.81
N ILE A 88 -1.04 1.67 -8.03
CA ILE A 88 0.03 1.18 -7.14
C ILE A 88 1.31 1.96 -7.44
N THR A 89 1.61 2.14 -8.73
CA THR A 89 2.66 3.02 -9.21
C THR A 89 2.31 3.58 -10.59
N HIS A 90 2.80 4.78 -10.89
CA HIS A 90 2.51 5.49 -12.13
C HIS A 90 3.81 5.92 -12.85
N ASP A 91 3.76 5.96 -14.19
CA ASP A 91 4.80 6.56 -15.05
C ASP A 91 6.23 6.01 -14.85
N GLN A 92 6.36 4.70 -14.62
CA GLN A 92 7.64 4.05 -14.37
C GLN A 92 8.41 3.77 -15.67
N VAL A 93 9.65 4.22 -15.75
CA VAL A 93 10.54 3.99 -16.90
C VAL A 93 11.57 2.93 -16.55
N GLY A 94 11.57 1.82 -17.29
CA GLY A 94 12.58 0.75 -17.14
C GLY A 94 12.48 -0.07 -15.85
N ALA A 95 11.47 0.15 -15.02
CA ALA A 95 11.23 -0.66 -13.83
C ALA A 95 10.70 -2.06 -14.21
N THR A 96 11.16 -3.09 -13.49
CA THR A 96 10.71 -4.49 -13.62
C THR A 96 10.18 -5.07 -12.30
N PHE A 97 10.25 -4.28 -11.23
CA PHE A 97 9.71 -4.64 -9.94
C PHE A 97 9.21 -3.41 -9.19
N PHE A 98 8.26 -3.64 -8.29
CA PHE A 98 7.78 -2.67 -7.33
C PHE A 98 7.48 -3.38 -6.02
N ARG A 99 8.04 -2.89 -4.92
CA ARG A 99 7.73 -3.40 -3.58
C ARG A 99 6.50 -2.67 -3.05
N TRP A 100 5.38 -3.37 -3.01
CA TRP A 100 4.10 -2.82 -2.58
C TRP A 100 3.81 -3.20 -1.13
N ILE A 101 3.42 -2.22 -0.32
CA ILE A 101 2.75 -2.47 0.96
C ILE A 101 1.27 -2.58 0.64
N VAL A 102 0.71 -3.78 0.79
CA VAL A 102 -0.68 -4.09 0.45
C VAL A 102 -1.60 -3.10 1.16
N GLY A 103 -2.31 -2.32 0.38
CA GLY A 103 -3.20 -1.28 0.85
C GLY A 103 -4.06 -0.77 -0.29
N THR A 104 -5.27 -0.35 0.04
CA THR A 104 -6.20 0.20 -0.95
C THR A 104 -7.04 1.30 -0.32
N THR A 105 -7.36 2.33 -1.10
CA THR A 105 -8.34 3.34 -0.72
C THR A 105 -9.79 2.89 -0.99
N LYS A 106 -10.00 1.70 -1.54
CA LYS A 106 -11.31 1.15 -1.88
C LYS A 106 -12.01 0.55 -0.65
N ASP A 107 -13.34 0.54 -0.67
CA ASP A 107 -14.14 0.00 0.43
C ASP A 107 -14.15 -1.54 0.39
N LEU A 108 -13.46 -2.18 1.33
CA LEU A 108 -13.40 -3.64 1.45
C LEU A 108 -14.76 -4.29 1.77
N ARG A 109 -15.76 -3.52 2.23
CA ARG A 109 -17.13 -4.01 2.46
C ARG A 109 -17.91 -4.19 1.15
N PHE A 110 -17.53 -3.45 0.11
CA PHE A 110 -18.13 -3.60 -1.21
C PHE A 110 -17.64 -4.88 -1.88
N SER A 111 -16.33 -5.10 -1.85
CA SER A 111 -15.69 -6.34 -2.31
C SER A 111 -14.27 -6.40 -1.78
N ASN A 112 -13.86 -7.59 -1.34
CA ASN A 112 -12.49 -7.86 -0.96
C ASN A 112 -11.67 -8.49 -2.09
N GLN A 113 -12.23 -8.66 -3.29
CA GLN A 113 -11.56 -9.24 -4.46
C GLN A 113 -10.90 -8.16 -5.31
N PHE A 114 -9.65 -8.40 -5.69
CA PHE A 114 -8.83 -7.49 -6.48
C PHE A 114 -8.02 -8.22 -7.54
N ALA A 115 -7.59 -7.47 -8.56
CA ALA A 115 -6.57 -7.91 -9.50
C ALA A 115 -5.62 -6.75 -9.80
N ILE A 116 -4.34 -7.07 -10.05
CA ILE A 116 -3.34 -6.09 -10.44
C ILE A 116 -3.18 -6.19 -11.96
N ALA A 117 -3.08 -5.04 -12.62
CA ALA A 117 -2.81 -4.95 -14.05
C ALA A 117 -1.63 -4.03 -14.34
N VAL A 118 -0.86 -4.37 -15.36
CA VAL A 118 0.21 -3.52 -15.92
C VAL A 118 -0.27 -2.96 -17.25
N TRP A 119 -0.01 -1.68 -17.44
CA TRP A 119 -0.36 -0.94 -18.64
C TRP A 119 0.86 -0.15 -19.10
N ALA A 120 1.15 -0.23 -20.40
CA ALA A 120 1.92 0.80 -21.06
C ALA A 120 1.09 2.10 -21.14
N GLU A 121 1.68 3.21 -20.73
CA GLU A 121 1.06 4.52 -20.85
C GLU A 121 0.71 4.83 -22.31
N GLY A 122 -0.53 5.28 -22.54
CA GLY A 122 -1.06 5.54 -23.89
C GLY A 122 -1.76 4.35 -24.56
N THR A 123 -1.92 3.21 -23.88
CA THR A 123 -2.75 2.10 -24.38
C THR A 123 -4.16 2.10 -23.76
N VAL A 124 -5.12 1.52 -24.48
CA VAL A 124 -6.53 1.38 -24.04
C VAL A 124 -6.86 -0.03 -23.55
N VAL A 125 -5.89 -0.94 -23.58
CA VAL A 125 -6.02 -2.33 -23.15
C VAL A 125 -4.86 -2.71 -22.23
N THR A 126 -5.16 -3.50 -21.21
CA THR A 126 -4.15 -4.11 -20.34
C THR A 126 -3.15 -4.92 -21.14
N ASP A 127 -1.86 -4.72 -20.87
CA ASP A 127 -0.81 -5.61 -21.38
C ASP A 127 -0.88 -6.97 -20.66
N SER A 128 -1.03 -6.94 -19.34
CA SER A 128 -1.14 -8.12 -18.49
C SER A 128 -1.92 -7.85 -17.22
N ALA A 129 -2.45 -8.92 -16.61
CA ALA A 129 -3.11 -8.88 -15.32
C ALA A 129 -2.80 -10.14 -14.51
N THR A 130 -2.89 -10.04 -13.19
CA THR A 130 -2.72 -11.16 -12.25
C THR A 130 -3.99 -12.00 -12.17
N ASN A 131 -3.90 -13.17 -11.53
CA ASN A 131 -5.10 -13.81 -10.98
C ASN A 131 -5.80 -12.89 -9.97
N ILE A 132 -7.08 -13.17 -9.72
CA ILE A 132 -7.84 -12.50 -8.67
C ILE A 132 -7.29 -12.95 -7.31
N PHE A 133 -7.16 -12.02 -6.38
CA PHE A 133 -6.75 -12.26 -5.01
C PHE A 133 -7.67 -11.48 -4.06
N ASN A 134 -7.68 -11.87 -2.79
CA ASN A 134 -8.45 -11.20 -1.75
C ASN A 134 -7.53 -10.31 -0.90
N ILE A 135 -7.99 -9.11 -0.55
CA ILE A 135 -7.35 -8.27 0.47
C ILE A 135 -8.18 -8.30 1.74
N THR A 136 -7.56 -8.64 2.85
CA THR A 136 -8.19 -8.63 4.19
C THR A 136 -7.56 -7.54 5.04
N SER A 137 -8.39 -6.86 5.85
CA SER A 137 -7.88 -5.93 6.88
C SER A 137 -7.18 -6.72 7.98
N ALA A 138 -6.05 -6.21 8.47
CA ALA A 138 -5.33 -6.81 9.60
C ALA A 138 -6.22 -6.97 10.86
N ALA A 139 -7.31 -6.19 10.97
CA ALA A 139 -8.25 -6.21 12.08
C ALA A 139 -9.20 -7.42 12.11
N THR A 140 -9.27 -8.24 11.05
CA THR A 140 -10.16 -9.42 11.00
C THR A 140 -9.46 -10.72 11.41
N LEU A 141 -8.17 -10.67 11.78
CA LEU A 141 -7.54 -11.81 12.44
C LEU A 141 -8.12 -11.93 13.85
N PRO A 142 -8.52 -13.14 14.29
CA PRO A 142 -9.00 -13.33 15.65
C PRO A 142 -7.88 -12.93 16.62
N ASP A 143 -8.14 -11.88 17.38
CA ASP A 143 -7.62 -11.58 18.71
C ASP A 143 -6.28 -12.25 19.07
N ASP A 144 -5.19 -11.77 18.46
CA ASP A 144 -3.83 -11.98 18.98
C ASP A 144 -3.25 -10.61 19.31
N THR A 145 -3.68 -10.08 20.45
CA THR A 145 -3.07 -8.94 21.14
C THR A 145 -1.62 -9.28 21.50
N SER A 146 -0.68 -9.10 20.57
CA SER A 146 0.75 -8.95 20.87
C SER A 146 1.63 -8.58 19.67
N CYS A 147 1.14 -8.62 18.43
CA CYS A 147 2.03 -8.49 17.28
C CYS A 147 1.98 -7.07 16.68
N PRO A 148 3.09 -6.29 16.71
CA PRO A 148 3.19 -5.15 15.82
C PRO A 148 3.08 -5.67 14.38
N SER A 149 2.33 -4.95 13.54
CA SER A 149 2.05 -5.32 12.15
C SER A 149 3.31 -5.86 11.45
N THR A 150 3.16 -6.89 10.62
CA THR A 150 4.25 -7.62 9.93
C THR A 150 5.23 -6.73 9.14
N ALA A 151 4.92 -5.45 8.93
CA ALA A 151 5.83 -4.44 8.39
C ALA A 151 6.87 -3.93 9.41
N GLU A 152 6.50 -3.75 10.68
CA GLU A 152 7.42 -3.30 11.75
C GLU A 152 8.45 -4.35 12.12
N SER A 153 8.14 -5.64 11.95
CA SER A 153 9.11 -6.71 12.21
C SER A 153 10.29 -6.71 11.23
N HIS A 154 10.12 -6.18 10.02
CA HIS A 154 11.18 -6.04 9.02
C HIS A 154 11.90 -4.68 9.09
N LEU A 155 11.19 -3.60 9.46
CA LEU A 155 11.75 -2.24 9.46
C LEU A 155 12.31 -1.82 10.83
N ASN A 156 11.76 -2.36 11.94
CA ASN A 156 12.12 -1.99 13.31
C ASN A 156 12.14 -0.46 13.50
N ALA A 157 11.12 0.22 12.97
CA ALA A 157 11.05 1.67 12.88
C ALA A 157 10.57 2.30 14.19
N LEU A 158 9.83 1.55 15.01
CA LEU A 158 9.31 2.02 16.29
C LEU A 158 10.14 1.50 17.47
N ILE A 159 10.32 2.35 18.49
CA ILE A 159 11.01 2.00 19.74
C ILE A 159 10.04 1.85 20.92
N SER A 160 8.91 2.58 20.88
CA SER A 160 7.87 2.52 21.89
C SER A 160 6.51 2.78 21.26
N LEU A 161 5.48 2.14 21.80
CA LEU A 161 4.09 2.31 21.37
C LEU A 161 3.27 2.82 22.54
N VAL A 162 2.28 3.67 22.23
CA VAL A 162 1.26 4.05 23.21
C VAL A 162 0.39 2.82 23.48
N PRO A 163 -0.03 2.57 24.75
CA PRO A 163 -0.98 1.51 25.05
C PRO A 163 -2.24 1.60 24.18
N GLU A 164 -2.59 0.50 23.52
CA GLU A 164 -3.58 0.42 22.44
C GLU A 164 -4.90 1.13 22.75
N LYS A 165 -5.38 1.04 24.00
CA LYS A 165 -6.62 1.65 24.45
C LYS A 165 -6.65 3.18 24.28
N LEU A 166 -5.53 3.87 24.50
CA LEU A 166 -5.48 5.33 24.53
C LEU A 166 -5.69 5.98 23.14
N PRO A 167 -5.02 5.54 22.06
CA PRO A 167 -5.29 6.04 20.71
C PRO A 167 -6.74 5.82 20.28
N PHE A 168 -7.31 4.63 20.51
CA PHE A 168 -8.68 4.33 20.12
C PHE A 168 -9.72 5.20 20.84
N GLU A 169 -9.58 5.37 22.16
CA GLU A 169 -10.44 6.28 22.92
C GLU A 169 -10.36 7.72 22.40
N ARG A 170 -9.16 8.16 22.03
CA ARG A 170 -8.95 9.50 21.47
C ARG A 170 -9.58 9.68 20.10
N VAL A 171 -9.44 8.69 19.21
CA VAL A 171 -10.08 8.70 17.88
C VAL A 171 -11.61 8.77 18.04
N HIS A 172 -12.21 7.94 18.90
CA HIS A 172 -13.66 7.97 19.14
C HIS A 172 -14.17 9.32 19.63
N LEU A 173 -13.40 9.99 20.50
CA LEU A 173 -13.70 11.34 20.96
C LEU A 173 -13.65 12.34 19.80
N LEU A 174 -12.59 12.33 19.01
CA LEU A 174 -12.39 13.25 17.87
C LEU A 174 -13.43 13.04 16.78
N ASP A 175 -13.83 11.79 16.52
CA ASP A 175 -14.93 11.47 15.60
C ASP A 175 -16.26 12.02 16.11
N GLY A 176 -16.49 11.97 17.43
CA GLY A 176 -17.66 12.56 18.07
C GLY A 176 -17.73 14.07 17.88
N GLU A 177 -16.61 14.76 18.07
CA GLU A 177 -16.50 16.20 17.83
C GLU A 177 -16.75 16.56 16.37
N LEU A 178 -16.18 15.78 15.44
CA LEU A 178 -16.35 16.01 14.02
C LEU A 178 -17.83 15.86 13.60
N ARG A 179 -18.56 14.87 14.14
CA ARG A 179 -20.00 14.70 13.91
C ARG A 179 -20.84 15.86 14.45
N LEU A 180 -20.35 16.53 15.49
CA LEU A 180 -20.98 17.73 16.07
C LEU A 180 -20.54 19.02 15.36
N GLY A 181 -19.73 18.94 14.30
CA GLY A 181 -19.22 20.08 13.55
C GLY A 181 -18.03 20.78 14.21
N HIS A 182 -17.43 20.19 15.24
CA HIS A 182 -16.25 20.71 15.91
C HIS A 182 -14.97 20.07 15.35
N CYS A 183 -14.14 20.88 14.70
CA CYS A 183 -12.82 20.48 14.23
C CYS A 183 -11.75 21.28 14.98
N ARG A 184 -10.77 20.60 15.58
CA ARG A 184 -9.71 21.22 16.40
C ARG A 184 -8.59 21.84 15.56
N GLY A 185 -8.52 21.53 14.27
CA GLY A 185 -7.50 22.04 13.37
C GLY A 185 -7.11 21.05 12.27
N PRO A 186 -6.01 21.32 11.55
CA PRO A 186 -5.58 20.51 10.40
C PRO A 186 -5.13 19.08 10.78
N LEU A 187 -4.85 18.82 12.05
CA LEU A 187 -4.41 17.51 12.55
C LEU A 187 -5.54 16.72 13.23
N HIS A 188 -6.79 17.18 13.18
CA HIS A 188 -7.92 16.53 13.84
C HIS A 188 -8.10 15.09 13.38
N GLY A 189 -7.88 14.14 14.29
CA GLY A 189 -8.01 12.70 14.03
C GLY A 189 -6.84 12.07 13.29
N ILE A 190 -5.80 12.83 12.97
CA ILE A 190 -4.66 12.32 12.19
C ILE A 190 -3.71 11.54 13.12
N PRO A 191 -3.40 10.26 12.82
CA PRO A 191 -2.42 9.49 13.56
C PRO A 191 -1.00 9.99 13.26
N VAL A 192 -0.19 10.21 14.30
CA VAL A 192 1.19 10.69 14.19
C VAL A 192 2.14 9.86 15.04
N ILE A 193 3.34 9.63 14.51
CA ILE A 193 4.47 9.03 15.23
C ILE A 193 5.47 10.13 15.55
N LEU A 194 5.95 10.17 16.79
CA LEU A 194 6.95 11.15 17.23
C LEU A 194 8.34 10.55 17.22
N LYS A 195 9.37 11.34 16.92
CA LYS A 195 10.75 10.89 17.11
C LYS A 195 11.02 10.72 18.61
N ASP A 196 11.74 9.68 19.04
CA ASP A 196 12.01 9.42 20.47
C ASP A 196 12.91 10.45 21.18
N CYS A 197 13.33 11.51 20.49
CA CYS A 197 13.91 12.71 21.11
C CYS A 197 12.88 13.79 21.47
N ILE A 198 11.59 13.61 21.13
CA ILE A 198 10.52 14.56 21.43
C ILE A 198 9.89 14.17 22.75
N ALA A 199 9.94 15.08 23.73
CA ALA A 199 9.41 14.84 25.07
C ALA A 199 7.88 14.62 25.05
N THR A 200 7.44 13.56 25.71
CA THR A 200 6.02 13.21 25.87
C THR A 200 5.69 13.03 27.34
N GLY A 201 4.55 13.57 27.76
CA GLY A 201 4.08 13.48 29.12
C GLY A 201 3.64 12.07 29.52
N PRO A 202 3.49 11.81 30.84
CA PRO A 202 3.17 10.50 31.39
C PRO A 202 1.79 9.98 30.95
N GLU A 203 0.89 10.86 30.51
CA GLU A 203 -0.45 10.50 30.03
C GLU A 203 -0.43 9.63 28.76
N LEU A 204 0.66 9.64 27.99
CA LEU A 204 0.83 8.78 26.82
C LEU A 204 1.47 7.42 27.16
N GLY A 205 1.91 7.22 28.41
CA GLY A 205 2.42 5.92 28.88
C GLY A 205 3.67 5.41 28.16
N MET A 206 4.43 6.28 27.50
CA MET A 206 5.64 5.92 26.74
C MET A 206 6.85 6.75 27.18
N PRO A 207 8.04 6.14 27.36
CA PRO A 207 9.26 6.85 27.71
C PRO A 207 9.79 7.69 26.54
N THR A 208 10.74 8.59 26.85
CA THR A 208 11.52 9.33 25.84
C THR A 208 12.99 9.05 26.10
N SER A 209 13.58 8.14 25.34
CA SER A 209 14.96 7.71 25.59
C SER A 209 16.00 8.45 24.74
N ALA A 210 15.57 9.20 23.72
CA ALA A 210 16.43 9.73 22.67
C ALA A 210 17.40 8.67 22.09
N GLY A 211 16.99 7.40 22.08
CA GLY A 211 17.81 6.27 21.67
C GLY A 211 18.96 5.90 22.63
N SER A 212 18.98 6.41 23.86
CA SER A 212 20.01 6.10 24.87
C SER A 212 19.40 5.43 26.11
N VAL A 213 20.08 4.41 26.64
CA VAL A 213 19.69 3.72 27.88
C VAL A 213 19.72 4.69 29.07
N ALA A 214 20.58 5.71 29.03
CA ALA A 214 20.74 6.69 30.11
C ALA A 214 19.45 7.50 30.39
N LEU A 215 18.57 7.64 29.40
CA LEU A 215 17.35 8.44 29.50
C LEU A 215 16.07 7.59 29.63
N LEU A 216 16.20 6.27 29.71
CA LEU A 216 15.04 5.38 29.79
C LEU A 216 14.19 5.63 31.06
N GLU A 217 14.84 6.01 32.16
CA GLU A 217 14.21 6.31 33.45
C GLU A 217 13.89 7.80 33.65
N ASP A 218 14.10 8.63 32.63
CA ASP A 218 13.87 10.07 32.75
C ASP A 218 12.37 10.38 32.93
N LYS A 219 12.08 11.25 33.90
CA LYS A 219 10.71 11.59 34.30
C LYS A 219 10.28 12.88 33.61
N ILE A 220 9.81 12.73 32.37
CA ILE A 220 9.24 13.84 31.64
C ILE A 220 7.85 14.16 32.19
N THR A 221 7.65 15.42 32.56
CA THR A 221 6.43 15.91 33.21
C THR A 221 5.42 16.53 32.25
N LYS A 222 5.84 16.85 31.02
CA LYS A 222 4.99 17.53 30.03
C LYS A 222 5.41 17.22 28.58
N ASN A 223 4.45 17.32 27.67
CA ASN A 223 4.71 17.26 26.23
C ASN A 223 5.56 18.46 25.75
N ALA A 224 6.43 18.20 24.77
CA ALA A 224 7.08 19.25 24.01
C ALA A 224 6.08 20.03 23.13
N PRO A 225 6.31 21.32 22.88
CA PRO A 225 5.56 22.06 21.87
C PRO A 225 5.91 21.61 20.43
N PRO A 226 5.01 21.79 19.44
CA PRO A 226 3.66 22.36 19.56
C PRO A 226 2.66 21.42 20.25
N PRO A 227 1.50 21.92 20.73
CA PRO A 227 0.53 21.14 21.50
C PRO A 227 -0.32 20.22 20.62
N LEU A 228 0.33 19.24 19.98
CA LEU A 228 -0.27 18.34 18.97
C LEU A 228 -1.57 17.66 19.44
N LEU A 229 -1.62 17.24 20.70
CA LEU A 229 -2.83 16.65 21.28
C LEU A 229 -4.01 17.64 21.26
N THR A 230 -3.76 18.89 21.64
CA THR A 230 -4.79 19.94 21.66
C THR A 230 -5.27 20.27 20.26
N ASP A 231 -4.37 20.24 19.27
CA ASP A 231 -4.67 20.45 17.84
C ASP A 231 -5.40 19.25 17.19
N GLY A 232 -5.66 18.19 17.96
CA GLY A 232 -6.45 17.04 17.56
C GLY A 232 -5.65 15.87 16.99
N ALA A 233 -4.32 15.90 17.07
CA ALA A 233 -3.50 14.76 16.65
C ALA A 233 -3.67 13.56 17.58
N VAL A 234 -3.53 12.37 17.00
CA VAL A 234 -3.56 11.08 17.71
C VAL A 234 -2.14 10.50 17.71
N ILE A 235 -1.45 10.56 18.84
CA ILE A 235 -0.09 10.04 18.94
C ILE A 235 -0.16 8.52 19.16
N VAL A 236 0.49 7.75 18.28
CA VAL A 236 0.45 6.27 18.32
C VAL A 236 1.71 5.63 18.91
N GLY A 237 2.83 6.34 18.89
CA GLY A 237 4.09 5.83 19.42
C GLY A 237 5.29 6.69 19.05
N LYS A 238 6.48 6.11 19.26
CA LYS A 238 7.76 6.74 18.97
C LYS A 238 8.62 5.97 17.99
N SER A 239 9.24 6.70 17.08
CA SER A 239 10.21 6.16 16.13
C SER A 239 11.59 6.00 16.75
N LYS A 240 12.32 5.01 16.25
CA LYS A 240 13.74 4.78 16.52
C LYS A 240 14.59 5.94 15.97
N LEU A 241 15.75 6.17 16.58
CA LEU A 241 16.76 7.12 16.12
C LEU A 241 18.16 6.67 16.53
N SER A 242 19.18 7.30 15.95
CA SER A 242 20.54 7.23 16.47
C SER A 242 20.61 7.86 17.87
N GLU A 243 21.41 7.25 18.75
CA GLU A 243 21.60 7.71 20.13
C GLU A 243 21.87 9.22 20.19
N LEU A 244 21.11 9.90 21.06
CA LEU A 244 21.20 11.35 21.31
C LEU A 244 21.17 12.20 20.03
N CYS A 245 20.37 11.80 19.04
CA CYS A 245 20.30 12.47 17.73
C CYS A 245 21.66 12.58 17.02
N ALA A 246 22.57 11.62 17.25
CA ALA A 246 23.94 11.62 16.74
C ALA A 246 24.80 12.79 17.26
N PHE A 247 24.57 13.23 18.51
CA PHE A 247 25.45 14.19 19.19
C PHE A 247 26.89 13.65 19.26
N LYS A 248 27.84 14.43 18.76
CA LYS A 248 29.28 14.13 18.70
C LYS A 248 30.07 15.21 19.41
#